data_AF-A0A4R1WEE6-F1
#
_entry.id   AF-A0A4R1WEE6-F1
#
_cell.length_a   1.000
_cell.length_b   1.000
_cell.length_c   1.000
_cell.angle_alpha   90.00
_cell.angle_beta   90.00
_cell.angle_gamma   90.00
#
_symmetry.space_group_name_H-M   'P 1'
#
loop_
_entity.id
_entity.type
_entity.pdbx_description
1 polymer ?
#
loop_
_entity_poly.entity_id
_entity_poly.type
_entity_poly.pdbx_seq_one_letter_code
_entity_poly.pdbx_strand_id
1 'polypeptide(L)'
;MKRPARTLALVLLLTATGIAGCRIIPEGSAPPSVTPAPASPYAPPAESPDQPFFYTPQDTAPGDLVPSGPAPNGPLSPSREPSPPPASYSGPPLAYTRIGETIHVDGPRVTPLALLEDSRCAVGTQCVWAGRLRVRVRIDLGSRPREVEMTLGQPIQIADGQLELLDALPAPVAGTRPAPFAYQFGFRFMGGF
;
A
#
# COMPACT_ATOMS: atom_id res chain seq x y z
N MET A 1 -19.20 -7.93 -66.55
CA MET A 1 -20.46 -7.82 -65.79
C MET A 1 -20.16 -7.14 -64.45
N LYS A 2 -20.25 -5.81 -64.33
CA LYS A 2 -21.41 -4.96 -63.95
C LYS A 2 -22.03 -5.30 -62.56
N ARG A 3 -21.48 -4.59 -61.54
CA ARG A 3 -21.94 -4.03 -60.23
C ARG A 3 -23.46 -4.18 -59.85
N PRO A 4 -23.90 -4.05 -58.57
CA PRO A 4 -23.34 -3.08 -57.59
C PRO A 4 -23.40 -3.36 -56.07
N ALA A 5 -22.51 -2.63 -55.40
CA ALA A 5 -22.56 -2.17 -54.02
C ALA A 5 -23.92 -1.61 -53.61
N ARG A 6 -24.35 -1.92 -52.38
CA ARG A 6 -25.45 -1.23 -51.70
C ARG A 6 -24.94 -0.71 -50.37
N THR A 7 -24.53 0.55 -50.41
CA THR A 7 -24.33 1.42 -49.26
C THR A 7 -25.68 1.65 -48.59
N LEU A 8 -25.88 1.19 -47.36
CA LEU A 8 -26.98 1.65 -46.52
C LEU A 8 -26.42 2.66 -45.52
N ALA A 9 -26.52 3.94 -45.86
CA ALA A 9 -26.31 5.04 -44.94
C ALA A 9 -27.62 5.24 -44.17
N LEU A 10 -27.65 4.87 -42.90
CA LEU A 10 -28.77 5.15 -42.01
C LEU A 10 -28.39 6.36 -41.13
N VAL A 11 -28.74 7.55 -41.61
CA VAL A 11 -28.63 8.80 -40.86
C VAL A 11 -29.89 8.93 -40.00
N LEU A 12 -29.79 8.66 -38.70
CA LEU A 12 -30.84 8.98 -37.73
C LEU A 12 -30.58 10.38 -37.18
N LEU A 13 -31.30 11.36 -37.74
CA LEU A 13 -31.54 12.67 -37.16
C LEU A 13 -32.59 12.50 -36.05
N LEU A 14 -32.18 12.62 -34.79
CA LEU A 14 -33.09 12.81 -33.66
C LEU A 14 -32.86 14.19 -33.06
N THR A 15 -33.95 14.93 -33.09
CA THR A 15 -34.15 16.35 -32.80
C THR A 15 -33.78 16.73 -31.36
N ALA A 16 -33.11 17.87 -31.25
CA ALA A 16 -32.91 18.59 -29.99
C ALA A 16 -34.26 19.14 -29.49
N THR A 17 -34.68 18.71 -28.31
CA THR A 17 -35.79 19.34 -27.57
C THR A 17 -35.20 20.07 -26.38
N GLY A 18 -35.01 21.39 -26.55
CA GLY A 18 -34.74 22.29 -25.44
C GLY A 18 -36.00 22.45 -24.59
N ILE A 19 -35.97 21.95 -23.36
CA ILE A 19 -36.91 22.38 -22.32
C ILE A 19 -36.14 23.30 -21.39
N ALA A 20 -36.25 24.60 -21.69
CA ALA A 20 -36.02 25.65 -20.72
C ALA A 20 -37.05 25.48 -19.60
N GLY A 21 -36.60 24.99 -18.45
CA GLY A 21 -37.41 24.84 -17.26
C GLY A 21 -36.58 25.26 -16.04
N CYS A 22 -36.43 26.57 -15.83
CA CYS A 22 -36.02 27.11 -14.54
C CYS A 22 -37.04 26.67 -13.48
N ARG A 23 -36.70 25.62 -12.72
CA ARG A 23 -37.33 25.38 -11.42
C ARG A 23 -36.38 25.81 -10.33
N ILE A 24 -36.66 27.02 -9.83
CA ILE A 24 -36.66 27.41 -8.42
C ILE A 24 -36.13 26.30 -7.50
N ILE A 25 -34.88 26.42 -7.07
CA ILE A 25 -34.38 25.67 -5.91
C ILE A 25 -34.96 26.38 -4.69
N PRO A 26 -35.73 25.70 -3.82
CA PRO A 26 -36.21 26.29 -2.58
C PRO A 26 -35.01 26.59 -1.67
N GLU A 27 -34.83 27.87 -1.31
CA GLU A 27 -34.11 28.27 -0.11
C GLU A 27 -34.81 27.65 1.09
N GLY A 28 -34.21 26.63 1.69
CA GLY A 28 -34.83 25.96 2.84
C GLY A 28 -34.27 24.58 3.12
N SER A 29 -32.97 24.48 3.29
CA SER A 29 -32.40 23.34 4.03
C SER A 29 -31.41 23.91 5.03
N ALA A 30 -31.90 24.08 6.25
CA ALA A 30 -31.05 24.30 7.40
C ALA A 30 -29.95 23.22 7.41
N PRO A 31 -28.69 23.57 7.74
CA PRO A 31 -27.67 22.56 7.92
C PRO A 31 -28.17 21.55 8.97
N PRO A 32 -27.91 20.24 8.80
CA PRO A 32 -28.21 19.29 9.84
C PRO A 32 -27.49 19.77 11.11
N SER A 33 -28.24 19.88 12.22
CA SER A 33 -27.66 20.09 13.54
C SER A 33 -26.58 19.02 13.73
N VAL A 34 -25.32 19.43 13.68
CA VAL A 34 -24.19 18.55 13.98
C VAL A 34 -24.33 18.24 15.45
N THR A 35 -24.93 17.08 15.77
CA THR A 35 -24.86 16.53 17.12
C THR A 35 -23.38 16.34 17.42
N PRO A 36 -22.82 16.97 18.46
CA PRO A 36 -21.44 16.72 18.83
C PRO A 36 -21.30 15.22 19.11
N ALA A 37 -20.29 14.60 18.50
CA ALA A 37 -19.92 13.23 18.81
C ALA A 37 -19.76 13.10 20.34
N PRO A 38 -20.23 11.99 20.96
CA PRO A 38 -19.95 11.75 22.37
C PRO A 38 -18.44 11.83 22.59
N ALA A 39 -18.04 12.59 23.62
CA ALA A 39 -16.64 12.70 24.01
C ALA A 39 -16.05 11.29 24.12
N SER A 40 -14.94 11.06 23.42
CA SER A 40 -14.20 9.80 23.51
C SER A 40 -13.95 9.49 24.99
N PRO A 41 -14.32 8.31 25.51
CA PRO A 41 -14.03 7.93 26.89
C PRO A 41 -12.52 7.76 27.17
N TYR A 42 -11.69 7.94 26.14
CA TYR A 42 -10.24 7.87 26.22
C TYR A 42 -9.63 9.26 25.95
N ALA A 43 -9.96 10.23 26.80
CA ALA A 43 -9.06 11.35 27.02
C ALA A 43 -7.90 10.82 27.89
N PRO A 44 -6.64 10.91 27.45
CA PRO A 44 -5.52 10.68 28.37
C PRO A 44 -5.66 11.68 29.54
N PRO A 45 -5.32 11.27 30.78
CA PRO A 45 -5.38 12.18 31.91
C PRO A 45 -4.56 13.44 31.60
N ALA A 46 -5.16 14.61 31.85
CA ALA A 46 -4.45 15.87 31.79
C ALA A 46 -3.23 15.76 32.72
N GLU A 47 -2.04 15.84 32.14
CA GLU A 47 -0.79 15.85 32.86
C GLU A 47 -0.81 17.07 33.79
N SER A 48 -0.86 16.81 35.09
CA SER A 48 -0.94 17.86 36.12
C SER A 48 0.35 18.69 36.08
N PRO A 49 0.30 20.03 35.96
CA PRO A 49 1.50 20.86 35.82
C PRO A 49 2.37 20.96 37.09
N ASP A 50 1.98 20.32 38.20
CA ASP A 50 2.61 20.49 39.52
C ASP A 50 3.44 19.29 40.00
N GLN A 51 3.96 18.45 39.10
CA GLN A 51 4.98 17.47 39.49
C GLN A 51 6.38 18.03 39.22
N PRO A 52 7.09 18.55 40.24
CA PRO A 52 8.53 18.74 40.11
C PRO A 52 9.16 17.37 39.85
N PHE A 53 9.78 17.22 38.68
CA PHE A 53 10.69 16.12 38.39
C PHE A 53 11.86 16.22 39.37
N PHE A 54 11.73 15.59 40.53
CA PHE A 54 12.85 15.33 41.43
C PHE A 54 13.73 14.27 40.77
N TYR A 55 14.65 14.70 39.91
CA TYR A 55 15.88 13.96 39.69
C TYR A 55 16.65 14.02 41.00
N THR A 56 16.53 12.98 41.84
CA THR A 56 17.53 12.74 42.87
C THR A 56 18.81 12.31 42.17
N PRO A 57 19.94 13.01 42.33
CA PRO A 57 21.24 12.42 42.04
C PRO A 57 21.38 11.25 43.00
N GLN A 58 21.34 10.02 42.50
CA GLN A 58 21.68 8.85 43.30
C GLN A 58 23.07 9.08 43.89
N ASP A 59 23.12 9.01 45.23
CA ASP A 59 24.31 8.92 46.05
C ASP A 59 25.40 8.10 45.33
N THR A 60 26.42 8.80 44.86
CA THR A 60 27.68 8.16 44.45
C THR A 60 28.40 7.76 45.73
N ALA A 61 28.14 6.56 46.23
CA ALA A 61 29.00 5.93 47.20
C ALA A 61 30.36 5.60 46.53
N PRO A 62 31.50 6.00 47.10
CA PRO A 62 32.81 5.57 46.61
C PRO A 62 33.15 4.24 47.28
N GLY A 63 32.98 3.14 46.56
CA GLY A 63 33.38 1.83 47.05
C GLY A 63 32.69 0.74 46.27
N ASP A 64 33.32 0.33 45.17
CA ASP A 64 33.63 -1.07 44.90
C ASP A 64 34.27 -1.15 43.52
N LEU A 65 35.60 -1.25 43.53
CA LEU A 65 36.41 -1.64 42.40
C LEU A 65 36.02 -3.09 42.04
N VAL A 66 35.12 -3.26 41.08
CA VAL A 66 34.92 -4.56 40.43
C VAL A 66 36.16 -4.79 39.54
N PRO A 67 37.00 -5.81 39.79
CA PRO A 67 38.10 -6.12 38.90
C PRO A 67 37.55 -6.57 37.55
N SER A 68 38.08 -5.99 36.47
CA SER A 68 37.81 -6.39 35.10
C SER A 68 38.27 -7.83 34.88
N GLY A 69 37.35 -8.78 35.03
CA GLY A 69 37.55 -10.15 34.54
C GLY A 69 37.59 -10.16 33.01
N PRO A 70 38.38 -11.06 32.39
CA PRO A 70 38.42 -11.16 30.93
C PRO A 70 37.03 -11.52 30.38
N ALA A 71 36.64 -10.83 29.30
CA ALA A 71 35.36 -11.03 28.63
C ALA A 71 35.14 -12.53 28.30
N PRO A 72 33.91 -13.06 28.47
CA PRO A 72 33.62 -14.41 28.03
C PRO A 72 33.76 -14.50 26.51
N ASN A 73 34.58 -15.42 26.04
CA ASN A 73 34.69 -15.83 24.63
C ASN A 73 33.39 -16.54 24.21
N GLY A 74 32.30 -15.78 24.06
CA GLY A 74 31.10 -16.25 23.38
C GLY A 74 31.35 -16.29 21.86
N PRO A 75 30.72 -17.20 21.11
CA PRO A 75 30.80 -17.15 19.66
C PRO A 75 30.32 -15.78 19.19
N LEU A 76 31.13 -15.12 18.37
CA LEU A 76 30.77 -13.88 17.70
C LEU A 76 29.39 -14.08 17.08
N SER A 77 28.39 -13.32 17.53
CA SER A 77 27.10 -13.26 16.84
C SER A 77 27.39 -12.97 15.37
N PRO A 78 26.83 -13.73 14.41
CA PRO A 78 26.98 -13.37 13.02
C PRO A 78 26.43 -11.95 12.89
N SER A 79 27.30 -11.03 12.49
CA SER A 79 26.94 -9.65 12.21
C SER A 79 25.63 -9.65 11.42
N ARG A 80 24.69 -8.80 11.85
CA ARG A 80 23.52 -8.46 11.03
C ARG A 80 24.05 -7.84 9.74
N GLU A 81 24.36 -8.67 8.76
CA GLU A 81 24.62 -8.24 7.40
C GLU A 81 23.40 -7.41 6.97
N PRO A 82 23.57 -6.14 6.56
CA PRO A 82 22.47 -5.38 6.00
C PRO A 82 21.85 -6.20 4.87
N SER A 83 20.54 -6.49 4.95
CA SER A 83 19.86 -7.14 3.83
C SER A 83 20.12 -6.30 2.57
N PRO A 84 20.54 -6.92 1.46
CA PRO A 84 20.83 -6.19 0.24
C PRO A 84 19.61 -5.37 -0.17
N PRO A 85 19.79 -4.17 -0.75
CA PRO A 85 18.67 -3.41 -1.32
C PRO A 85 17.91 -4.32 -2.30
N PRO A 86 16.57 -4.20 -2.41
CA PRO A 86 15.81 -5.06 -3.32
C PRO A 86 16.38 -4.88 -4.72
N ALA A 87 17.07 -5.90 -5.21
CA ALA A 87 17.63 -5.90 -6.54
C ALA A 87 16.49 -5.69 -7.53
N SER A 88 16.70 -4.87 -8.56
CA SER A 88 15.80 -4.84 -9.71
C SER A 88 15.59 -6.27 -10.18
N TYR A 89 14.33 -6.70 -10.18
CA TYR A 89 13.97 -8.06 -10.48
C TYR A 89 14.49 -8.48 -11.87
N SER A 90 15.28 -9.56 -11.95
CA SER A 90 15.95 -10.03 -13.18
C SER A 90 15.36 -11.36 -13.72
N GLY A 91 14.16 -11.74 -13.27
CA GLY A 91 13.48 -12.95 -13.74
C GLY A 91 12.60 -12.73 -14.97
N PRO A 92 11.74 -13.71 -15.33
CA PRO A 92 10.80 -13.60 -16.44
C PRO A 92 9.92 -12.34 -16.36
N PRO A 93 9.46 -11.75 -17.47
CA PRO A 93 8.71 -10.50 -17.46
C PRO A 93 7.57 -10.49 -16.43
N LEU A 94 7.48 -9.42 -15.63
CA LEU A 94 6.38 -9.22 -14.69
C LEU A 94 5.12 -8.73 -15.43
N ALA A 95 3.96 -9.15 -14.95
CA ALA A 95 2.69 -8.63 -15.42
C ALA A 95 2.31 -7.38 -14.60
N TYR A 96 2.37 -6.21 -15.22
CA TYR A 96 2.05 -4.94 -14.56
C TYR A 96 0.58 -4.54 -14.69
N THR A 97 0.02 -3.98 -13.61
CA THR A 97 -1.35 -3.44 -13.58
C THR A 97 -1.47 -2.29 -12.58
N ARG A 98 -2.51 -1.47 -12.70
CA ARG A 98 -2.85 -0.41 -11.74
C ARG A 98 -3.99 -0.81 -10.80
N ILE A 99 -4.26 0.05 -9.83
CA ILE A 99 -5.45 -0.07 -8.97
C ILE A 99 -6.71 -0.08 -9.83
N GLY A 100 -7.56 -1.09 -9.61
CA GLY A 100 -8.82 -1.30 -10.31
C GLY A 100 -8.70 -2.05 -11.64
N GLU A 101 -7.50 -2.22 -12.18
CA GLU A 101 -7.26 -2.93 -13.43
C GLU A 101 -7.04 -4.43 -13.17
N THR A 102 -7.76 -5.28 -13.92
CA THR A 102 -7.62 -6.74 -13.83
C THR A 102 -6.67 -7.25 -14.92
N ILE A 103 -5.70 -8.07 -14.54
CA ILE A 103 -4.77 -8.75 -15.47
C ILE A 103 -4.74 -10.26 -15.22
N HIS A 104 -4.32 -11.01 -16.24
CA HIS A 104 -3.96 -12.43 -16.10
C HIS A 104 -2.48 -12.55 -15.79
N VAL A 105 -2.15 -13.38 -14.80
CA VAL A 105 -0.76 -13.64 -14.38
C VAL A 105 -0.52 -15.15 -14.42
N ASP A 106 -0.36 -15.70 -15.63
CA ASP A 106 -0.11 -17.14 -15.86
C ASP A 106 -1.10 -18.09 -15.15
N GLY A 107 -2.37 -17.68 -15.06
CA GLY A 107 -3.45 -18.47 -14.48
C GLY A 107 -4.45 -17.60 -13.72
N PRO A 108 -4.11 -17.11 -12.51
CA PRO A 108 -4.97 -16.21 -11.74
C PRO A 108 -5.29 -14.90 -12.46
N ARG A 109 -6.51 -14.41 -12.28
CA ARG A 109 -6.87 -13.00 -12.54
C ARG A 109 -6.60 -12.17 -11.29
N VAL A 110 -5.80 -11.12 -11.43
CA VAL A 110 -5.30 -10.29 -10.33
C VAL A 110 -5.80 -8.86 -10.51
N THR A 111 -6.42 -8.29 -9.48
CA THR A 111 -6.88 -6.89 -9.46
C THR A 111 -6.40 -6.20 -8.17
N PRO A 112 -5.43 -5.29 -8.22
CA PRO A 112 -5.10 -4.45 -7.07
C PRO A 112 -6.29 -3.55 -6.73
N LEU A 113 -6.66 -3.49 -5.46
CA LEU A 113 -7.81 -2.72 -4.98
C LEU A 113 -7.40 -1.45 -4.25
N ALA A 114 -6.33 -1.52 -3.45
CA ALA A 114 -5.88 -0.38 -2.64
C ALA A 114 -4.42 -0.52 -2.25
N LEU A 115 -3.67 0.58 -2.32
CA LEU A 115 -2.38 0.70 -1.63
C LEU A 115 -2.64 0.89 -0.13
N LEU A 116 -2.10 -0.02 0.69
CA LEU A 116 -2.30 0.00 2.14
C LEU A 116 -1.13 0.68 2.86
N GLU A 117 0.09 0.46 2.37
CA GLU A 117 1.32 1.02 2.93
C GLU A 117 2.35 1.18 1.81
N ASP A 118 3.05 2.31 1.78
CA ASP A 118 4.35 2.43 1.11
C ASP A 118 5.30 3.20 2.02
N SER A 119 6.14 2.46 2.72
CA SER A 119 7.21 2.94 3.58
C SER A 119 8.59 2.62 3.00
N ARG A 120 8.68 2.22 1.72
CA ARG A 120 9.94 1.81 1.07
C ARG A 120 11.00 2.91 1.19
N CYS A 121 12.23 2.48 1.46
CA CYS A 121 13.35 3.40 1.58
C CYS A 121 13.71 4.00 0.21
N ALA A 122 13.71 5.33 0.10
CA ALA A 122 14.14 6.02 -1.12
C ALA A 122 15.63 5.80 -1.39
N VAL A 123 15.99 5.71 -2.67
CA VAL A 123 17.40 5.57 -3.09
C VAL A 123 18.20 6.76 -2.56
N GLY A 124 19.38 6.49 -2.00
CA GLY A 124 20.26 7.51 -1.42
C GLY A 124 19.85 8.03 -0.04
N THR A 125 18.83 7.43 0.60
CA THR A 125 18.40 7.79 1.96
C THR A 125 18.91 6.78 2.99
N GLN A 126 19.27 7.26 4.19
CA GLN A 126 19.60 6.42 5.34
C GLN A 126 18.33 6.14 6.15
N CYS A 127 17.65 5.04 5.82
CA CYS A 127 16.48 4.60 6.60
C CYS A 127 16.92 3.86 7.85
N VAL A 128 16.38 4.26 9.00
CA VAL A 128 16.65 3.59 10.28
C VAL A 128 15.98 2.21 10.32
N TRP A 129 14.80 2.08 9.71
CA TRP A 129 14.00 0.85 9.71
C TRP A 129 13.78 0.34 8.27
N ALA A 130 13.65 -0.98 8.11
CA ALA A 130 13.30 -1.59 6.84
C ALA A 130 11.85 -1.27 6.49
N GLY A 131 11.67 -0.38 5.50
CA GLY A 131 10.37 -0.07 4.92
C GLY A 131 9.76 -1.23 4.13
N ARG A 132 8.47 -1.13 3.81
CA ARG A 132 7.74 -2.12 3.00
C ARG A 132 6.63 -1.48 2.18
N LEU A 133 6.13 -2.23 1.21
CA LEU A 133 4.92 -1.87 0.46
C LEU A 133 3.89 -2.98 0.61
N ARG A 134 2.65 -2.60 0.94
CA ARG A 134 1.51 -3.50 1.10
C ARG A 134 0.34 -3.05 0.23
N VAL A 135 -0.29 -4.00 -0.44
CA VAL A 135 -1.42 -3.75 -1.35
C VAL A 135 -2.51 -4.77 -1.09
N ARG A 136 -3.77 -4.33 -1.12
CA ARG A 136 -4.93 -5.23 -1.13
C ARG A 136 -5.22 -5.65 -2.55
N VAL A 137 -5.39 -6.94 -2.78
CA VAL A 137 -5.53 -7.54 -4.10
C VAL A 137 -6.70 -8.50 -4.10
N ARG A 138 -7.57 -8.38 -5.10
CA ARG A 138 -8.57 -9.39 -5.43
C ARG A 138 -7.98 -10.39 -6.41
N ILE A 139 -8.07 -11.67 -6.06
CA ILE A 139 -7.58 -12.78 -6.85
C ILE A 139 -8.78 -13.64 -7.24
N ASP A 140 -8.92 -13.88 -8.54
CA ASP A 140 -9.97 -14.70 -9.11
C ASP A 140 -9.37 -15.92 -9.84
N LEU A 141 -9.77 -17.11 -9.37
CA LEU A 141 -9.37 -18.43 -9.89
C LEU A 141 -10.53 -19.14 -10.60
N GLY A 142 -11.62 -18.42 -10.94
CA GLY A 142 -12.82 -18.96 -11.55
C GLY A 142 -14.01 -18.94 -10.59
N SER A 143 -14.09 -19.93 -9.69
CA SER A 143 -15.34 -20.22 -8.97
C SER A 143 -15.71 -19.18 -7.91
N ARG A 144 -14.72 -18.63 -7.18
CA ARG A 144 -14.92 -17.52 -6.24
C ARG A 144 -13.68 -16.63 -6.15
N PRO A 145 -13.82 -15.30 -6.32
CA PRO A 145 -12.76 -14.36 -6.02
C PRO A 145 -12.55 -14.23 -4.50
N ARG A 146 -11.31 -13.95 -4.09
CA ARG A 146 -10.95 -13.62 -2.70
C ARG A 146 -10.07 -12.39 -2.65
N GLU A 147 -10.15 -11.63 -1.56
CA GLU A 147 -9.25 -10.52 -1.29
C GLU A 147 -8.15 -10.95 -0.32
N VAL A 148 -6.92 -10.52 -0.60
CA VAL A 148 -5.75 -10.77 0.23
C VAL A 148 -4.91 -9.51 0.30
N GLU A 149 -4.10 -9.40 1.34
CA GLU A 149 -3.06 -8.40 1.42
C GLU A 149 -1.74 -9.03 1.00
N MET A 150 -1.05 -8.37 0.08
CA MET A 150 0.26 -8.79 -0.40
C MET A 150 1.31 -7.76 0.01
N THR A 151 2.47 -8.25 0.44
CA THR A 151 3.65 -7.42 0.70
C THR A 151 4.65 -7.61 -0.42
N LEU A 152 5.29 -6.53 -0.87
CA LEU A 152 6.35 -6.59 -1.89
C LEU A 152 7.46 -7.58 -1.48
N GLY A 153 7.78 -8.51 -2.38
CA GLY A 153 8.78 -9.56 -2.19
C GLY A 153 8.36 -10.72 -1.27
N GLN A 154 7.08 -10.79 -0.87
CA GLN A 154 6.56 -11.90 -0.06
C GLN A 154 5.56 -12.73 -0.88
N PRO A 155 5.91 -13.96 -1.31
CA PRO A 155 5.02 -14.81 -2.06
C PRO A 155 3.89 -15.35 -1.18
N ILE A 156 2.71 -15.54 -1.78
CA ILE A 156 1.56 -16.18 -1.14
C ILE A 156 1.11 -17.41 -1.92
N GLN A 157 0.62 -18.41 -1.21
CA GLN A 157 0.12 -19.63 -1.83
C GLN A 157 -1.27 -19.43 -2.44
N ILE A 158 -1.39 -19.67 -3.74
CA ILE A 158 -2.63 -19.57 -4.52
C ILE A 158 -2.83 -20.89 -5.27
N ALA A 159 -3.86 -21.67 -4.90
CA ALA A 159 -4.07 -23.02 -5.40
C ALA A 159 -2.76 -23.85 -5.32
N ASP A 160 -2.27 -24.34 -6.45
CA ASP A 160 -1.07 -25.16 -6.61
C ASP A 160 0.20 -24.35 -6.92
N GLY A 161 0.12 -23.02 -6.93
CA GLY A 161 1.26 -22.14 -7.20
C GLY A 161 1.45 -20.99 -6.21
N GLN A 162 2.45 -20.17 -6.47
CA GLN A 162 2.79 -18.99 -5.68
C GLN A 162 2.57 -17.72 -6.49
N LEU A 163 1.79 -16.79 -5.94
CA LEU A 163 1.64 -15.45 -6.49
C LEU A 163 2.49 -14.49 -5.67
N GLU A 164 3.26 -13.65 -6.35
CA GLU A 164 4.19 -12.73 -5.73
C GLU A 164 4.04 -11.33 -6.33
N LEU A 165 4.03 -10.32 -5.46
CA LEU A 165 4.21 -8.93 -5.85
C LEU A 165 5.71 -8.65 -5.82
N LEU A 166 6.31 -8.48 -7.00
CA LEU A 166 7.76 -8.37 -7.14
C LEU A 166 8.24 -6.95 -7.43
N ASP A 167 7.36 -6.09 -7.95
CA ASP A 167 7.70 -4.71 -8.23
C ASP A 167 6.54 -3.75 -7.98
N ALA A 168 6.88 -2.49 -7.71
CA ALA A 168 5.95 -1.39 -7.58
C ALA A 168 6.59 -0.10 -8.08
N LEU A 169 6.01 0.46 -9.14
CA LEU A 169 6.42 1.74 -9.72
C LEU A 169 5.43 2.84 -9.30
N PRO A 170 5.88 4.09 -9.11
CA PRO A 170 7.26 4.53 -9.20
C PRO A 170 8.11 4.03 -8.00
N ALA A 171 9.42 4.02 -8.19
CA ALA A 171 10.37 3.82 -7.10
C ALA A 171 10.27 4.97 -6.08
N PRO A 172 10.54 4.72 -4.78
CA PRO A 172 10.46 5.74 -3.74
C PRO A 172 11.48 6.87 -3.99
N VAL A 173 11.00 8.12 -3.93
CA VAL A 173 11.79 9.35 -4.03
C VAL A 173 11.60 10.15 -2.75
N ALA A 174 12.70 10.62 -2.14
CA ALA A 174 12.66 11.35 -0.88
C ALA A 174 11.75 12.60 -0.97
N GLY A 175 10.95 12.84 0.07
CA GLY A 175 10.02 13.97 0.14
C GLY A 175 8.81 13.89 -0.80
N THR A 176 8.68 12.80 -1.57
CA THR A 176 7.58 12.63 -2.54
C THR A 176 6.69 11.47 -2.13
N ARG A 177 5.37 11.66 -2.21
CA ARG A 177 4.38 10.60 -2.07
C ARG A 177 3.48 10.58 -3.31
N PRO A 178 3.65 9.60 -4.21
CA PRO A 178 2.78 9.44 -5.37
C PRO A 178 1.33 9.19 -4.94
N ALA A 179 0.37 9.66 -5.75
CA ALA A 179 -1.04 9.31 -5.56
C ALA A 179 -1.24 7.79 -5.73
N PRO A 180 -2.14 7.13 -4.97
CA PRO A 180 -2.33 5.68 -5.05
C PRO A 180 -2.61 5.15 -6.47
N PHE A 181 -3.37 5.89 -7.29
CA PHE A 181 -3.68 5.49 -8.67
C PHE A 181 -2.50 5.65 -9.66
N ALA A 182 -1.42 6.33 -9.26
CA ALA A 182 -0.21 6.43 -10.08
C ALA A 182 0.65 5.16 -10.01
N TYR A 183 0.35 4.25 -9.08
CA TYR A 183 1.15 3.04 -8.90
C TYR A 183 0.87 2.00 -9.97
N GLN A 184 1.94 1.33 -10.41
CA GLN A 184 1.89 0.10 -11.20
C GLN A 184 2.52 -1.01 -10.39
N PHE A 185 1.84 -2.15 -10.28
CA PHE A 185 2.25 -3.31 -9.50
C PHE A 185 2.62 -4.45 -10.42
N GLY A 186 3.84 -4.97 -10.29
CA GLY A 186 4.37 -6.08 -11.08
C GLY A 186 4.18 -7.41 -10.36
N PHE A 187 3.36 -8.29 -10.94
CA PHE A 187 3.07 -9.60 -10.37
C PHE A 187 3.73 -10.73 -11.16
N ARG A 188 3.97 -11.84 -10.46
CA ARG A 188 4.36 -13.12 -11.05
C ARG A 188 3.59 -14.25 -10.37
N PHE A 189 3.21 -15.25 -11.15
CA PHE A 189 2.72 -16.53 -10.64
C PHE A 189 3.67 -17.65 -11.05
N MET A 190 3.94 -18.59 -10.14
CA MET A 190 4.72 -19.79 -10.42
C MET A 190 3.96 -21.03 -9.93
N GLY A 191 3.54 -21.91 -10.84
CA GLY A 191 2.73 -23.10 -10.56
C GLY A 191 1.73 -23.37 -11.68
N GLY A 192 0.82 -24.33 -11.53
CA GLY A 192 -0.21 -24.63 -12.54
C GLY A 192 0.11 -25.82 -13.48
N PHE A 193 0.90 -26.80 -13.05
CA PHE A 193 1.32 -27.94 -13.89
C PHE A 193 0.33 -29.11 -13.87
#